data_AF-A0AAW2E286-F1
#
_entry.id   AF-A0AAW2E286-F1
#
_cell.length_a   1.000
_cell.length_b   1.000
_cell.length_c   1.000
_cell.angle_alpha   90.00
_cell.angle_beta   90.00
_cell.angle_gamma   90.00
#
_symmetry.space_group_name_H-M   'P 1'
#
loop_
_entity.id
_entity.type
_entity.pdbx_description
1 polymer ?
#
loop_
_entity_poly.entity_id
_entity_poly.type
_entity_poly.pdbx_seq_one_letter_code
_entity_poly.pdbx_strand_id
1 'polypeptide(L)'
;MAAPNQNRELLYMITQFLEHENLTEAARTLERESGFYFNIRYFEDLVHNGLFGEAEEYVDGFTTIHENLFSTKIYFELRKQKFFETLQDGERCKALTMLIQEFGDFAPYNRSFSAEAAALLTLDDFRHHHSLAGHGDVNEARRSVMNDIRRCLHANPVFQGKLQPPNIKYTLQHAIMLANSGNNNQQQNGVGGNGCPAPPCFYFNMRYFEDLVHNGAFDQAEEYVDGFTDVHENSFSTKIYYELRRQKFLEILEEGERCKALAMLMHEFRDFAPYNRSLCGQAAALLTVDDFRTYQIRTGHGDINEARRWAMDEIRRCIHVNPAFNGKLEPPDIISSLQRAFMLANSRNQQQNEVGGDDHPAPPNN
;
A
#
# COMPACT_ATOMS: atom_id res chain seq x y z
N MET A 1 -10.51 31.91 7.94
CA MET A 1 -10.67 30.61 7.26
C MET A 1 -9.28 30.04 7.02
N ALA A 2 -8.97 28.86 7.56
CA ALA A 2 -7.68 28.21 7.32
C ALA A 2 -7.56 27.89 5.83
N ALA A 3 -6.41 28.21 5.22
CA ALA A 3 -6.15 27.88 3.82
C ALA A 3 -6.35 26.36 3.64
N PRO A 4 -7.05 25.91 2.57
CA PRO A 4 -7.17 24.49 2.29
C PRO A 4 -5.76 23.89 2.22
N ASN A 5 -5.56 22.78 2.94
CA ASN A 5 -4.29 22.07 2.91
C ASN A 5 -4.15 21.45 1.51
N GLN A 6 -3.51 22.18 0.61
CA GLN A 6 -3.43 21.93 -0.84
C GLN A 6 -3.02 20.49 -1.19
N ASN A 7 -2.15 19.88 -0.38
CA ASN A 7 -1.73 18.50 -0.58
C ASN A 7 -2.86 17.50 -0.36
N ARG A 8 -3.80 17.80 0.54
CA ARG A 8 -4.89 16.90 0.93
C ARG A 8 -5.96 16.75 -0.15
N GLU A 9 -6.30 17.84 -0.84
CA GLU A 9 -7.26 17.79 -1.95
C GLU A 9 -6.71 17.01 -3.15
N LEU A 10 -5.41 17.19 -3.45
CA LEU A 10 -4.73 16.44 -4.50
C LEU A 10 -4.69 14.94 -4.18
N LEU A 11 -4.29 14.57 -2.96
CA LEU A 11 -4.28 13.17 -2.53
C LEU A 11 -5.68 12.55 -2.63
N TYR A 12 -6.73 13.27 -2.23
CA TYR A 12 -8.10 12.78 -2.38
C TYR A 12 -8.52 12.61 -3.84
N MET A 13 -8.15 13.53 -4.73
CA MET A 13 -8.40 13.39 -6.17
C MET A 13 -7.68 12.16 -6.76
N ILE A 14 -6.47 11.85 -6.29
CA ILE A 14 -5.74 10.65 -6.67
C ILE A 14 -6.47 9.41 -6.13
N THR A 15 -6.89 9.39 -4.87
CA THR A 15 -7.68 8.28 -4.28
C THR A 15 -8.96 8.03 -5.09
N GLN A 16 -9.70 9.07 -5.47
CA GLN A 16 -10.90 8.93 -6.30
C GLN A 16 -10.59 8.37 -7.69
N PHE A 17 -9.46 8.75 -8.29
CA PHE A 17 -9.00 8.16 -9.54
C PHE A 17 -8.67 6.68 -9.37
N LEU A 18 -7.93 6.31 -8.33
CA LEU A 18 -7.59 4.91 -8.03
C LEU A 18 -8.86 4.06 -7.83
N GLU A 19 -9.84 4.54 -7.07
CA GLU A 19 -11.14 3.86 -6.90
C GLU A 19 -11.87 3.67 -8.24
N HIS A 20 -11.88 4.69 -9.11
CA HIS A 20 -12.53 4.63 -10.43
C HIS A 20 -11.86 3.59 -11.36
N GLU A 21 -10.54 3.47 -11.29
CA GLU A 21 -9.78 2.47 -12.04
C GLU A 21 -9.76 1.07 -11.35
N ASN A 22 -10.53 0.89 -10.27
CA ASN A 22 -10.60 -0.33 -9.44
C ASN A 22 -9.28 -0.69 -8.72
N LEU A 23 -8.38 0.26 -8.55
CA LEU A 23 -7.13 0.14 -7.77
C LEU A 23 -7.40 0.38 -6.28
N THR A 24 -8.28 -0.43 -5.70
CA THR A 24 -8.84 -0.20 -4.36
C THR A 24 -7.81 -0.34 -3.24
N GLU A 25 -6.93 -1.33 -3.33
CA GLU A 25 -5.84 -1.57 -2.36
C GLU A 25 -4.83 -0.41 -2.38
N ALA A 26 -4.36 0.01 -3.56
CA ALA A 26 -3.55 1.21 -3.71
C ALA A 26 -4.22 2.47 -3.13
N ALA A 27 -5.55 2.61 -3.29
CA ALA A 27 -6.29 3.71 -2.68
C ALA A 27 -6.27 3.64 -1.14
N ARG A 28 -6.43 2.46 -0.54
CA ARG A 28 -6.36 2.26 0.92
C ARG A 28 -4.95 2.48 1.46
N THR A 29 -3.94 1.97 0.76
CA THR A 29 -2.52 2.15 1.08
C THR A 29 -2.16 3.63 1.06
N LEU A 30 -2.62 4.39 0.04
CA LEU A 30 -2.43 5.84 -0.01
C LEU A 30 -3.10 6.57 1.14
N GLU A 31 -4.35 6.22 1.50
CA GLU A 31 -5.05 6.79 2.67
C GLU A 31 -4.25 6.54 3.97
N ARG A 32 -3.76 5.31 4.16
CA ARG A 32 -3.04 4.85 5.34
C ARG A 32 -1.65 5.47 5.48
N GLU A 33 -0.82 5.42 4.44
CA GLU A 33 0.58 5.89 4.51
C GLU A 33 0.69 7.41 4.65
N SER A 34 -0.25 8.14 4.06
CA SER A 34 -0.28 9.60 4.13
C SER A 34 -1.01 10.14 5.37
N GLY A 35 -1.89 9.35 5.97
CA GLY A 35 -2.81 9.78 7.03
C GLY A 35 -3.72 10.96 6.66
N PHE A 36 -3.96 11.22 5.36
CA PHE A 36 -4.63 12.46 4.90
C PHE A 36 -6.16 12.44 5.08
N TYR A 37 -6.78 11.26 4.99
CA TYR A 37 -8.22 11.05 5.04
C TYR A 37 -8.51 9.64 5.57
N PHE A 38 -9.34 9.56 6.59
CA PHE A 38 -9.76 8.28 7.16
C PHE A 38 -11.12 7.91 6.56
N ASN A 39 -11.13 6.83 5.79
CA ASN A 39 -12.34 6.34 5.15
C ASN A 39 -13.18 5.52 6.12
N ILE A 40 -14.06 6.22 6.83
CA ILE A 40 -14.96 5.61 7.83
C ILE A 40 -15.75 4.44 7.23
N ARG A 41 -16.22 4.53 5.97
CA ARG A 41 -17.03 3.47 5.35
C ARG A 41 -16.21 2.19 5.16
N TYR A 42 -15.00 2.32 4.61
CA TYR A 42 -14.10 1.18 4.46
C TYR A 42 -13.76 0.54 5.82
N PHE A 43 -13.43 1.35 6.83
CA PHE A 43 -13.15 0.85 8.16
C PHE A 43 -14.35 0.14 8.80
N GLU A 44 -15.56 0.68 8.61
CA GLU A 44 -16.80 0.05 9.07
C GLU A 44 -17.04 -1.31 8.41
N ASP A 45 -16.77 -1.43 7.11
CA ASP A 45 -16.87 -2.70 6.39
C ASP A 45 -15.88 -3.74 6.93
N LEU A 46 -14.64 -3.35 7.25
CA LEU A 46 -13.67 -4.25 7.90
C LEU A 46 -14.18 -4.77 9.25
N VAL A 47 -14.70 -3.86 10.10
CA VAL A 47 -15.23 -4.21 11.43
C VAL A 47 -16.48 -5.09 11.33
N HIS A 48 -17.39 -4.80 10.41
CA HIS A 48 -18.60 -5.60 10.19
C HIS A 48 -18.31 -6.99 9.65
N ASN A 49 -17.26 -7.14 8.82
CA ASN A 49 -16.82 -8.43 8.31
C ASN A 49 -15.95 -9.22 9.30
N GLY A 50 -15.54 -8.62 10.43
CA GLY A 50 -14.69 -9.26 11.43
C GLY A 50 -13.20 -9.29 11.05
N LEU A 51 -12.80 -8.46 10.09
CA LEU A 51 -11.41 -8.30 9.65
C LEU A 51 -10.65 -7.38 10.61
N PHE A 52 -10.61 -7.74 11.90
CA PHE A 52 -10.07 -6.88 12.96
C PHE A 52 -8.58 -6.58 12.80
N GLY A 53 -7.80 -7.52 12.21
CA GLY A 53 -6.38 -7.29 11.92
C GLY A 53 -6.16 -6.19 10.88
N GLU A 54 -6.87 -6.26 9.75
CA GLU A 54 -6.85 -5.23 8.71
C GLU A 54 -7.39 -3.89 9.23
N ALA A 55 -8.44 -3.93 10.07
CA ALA A 55 -8.99 -2.72 10.69
C ALA A 55 -7.96 -2.05 11.60
N GLU A 56 -7.21 -2.83 12.39
CA GLU A 56 -6.14 -2.34 13.25
C GLU A 56 -4.99 -1.75 12.42
N GLU A 57 -4.53 -2.47 11.39
CA GLU A 57 -3.49 -1.99 10.47
C GLU A 57 -3.89 -0.69 9.76
N TYR A 58 -5.17 -0.54 9.39
CA TYR A 58 -5.65 0.71 8.80
C TYR A 58 -5.60 1.87 9.80
N VAL A 59 -5.92 1.64 11.09
CA VAL A 59 -5.85 2.65 12.15
C VAL A 59 -4.40 3.06 12.45
N ASP A 60 -3.44 2.15 12.34
CA ASP A 60 -2.00 2.41 12.56
C ASP A 60 -1.45 3.50 11.62
N GLY A 61 -2.04 3.68 10.43
CA GLY A 61 -1.68 4.78 9.52
C GLY A 61 -2.03 6.18 10.04
N PHE A 62 -2.86 6.28 11.08
CA PHE A 62 -3.38 7.56 11.58
C PHE A 62 -2.98 7.87 13.01
N THR A 63 -2.87 6.85 13.86
CA THR A 63 -2.59 7.00 15.30
C THR A 63 -1.82 5.78 15.79
N THR A 64 -1.23 5.88 16.99
CA THR A 64 -0.70 4.73 17.73
C THR A 64 -1.60 4.37 18.92
N ILE A 65 -1.40 3.18 19.51
CA ILE A 65 -2.19 2.66 20.65
C ILE A 65 -2.20 3.64 21.84
N HIS A 66 -1.06 4.26 22.14
CA HIS A 66 -0.88 5.10 23.34
C HIS A 66 -0.94 6.60 23.06
N GLU A 67 -1.27 7.01 21.83
CA GLU A 67 -1.30 8.41 21.42
C GLU A 67 -2.23 9.26 22.30
N ASN A 68 -3.44 8.75 22.58
CA ASN A 68 -4.40 9.34 23.51
C ASN A 68 -5.46 8.31 23.91
N LEU A 69 -6.29 8.66 24.91
CA LEU A 69 -7.30 7.75 25.46
C LEU A 69 -8.35 7.30 24.44
N PHE A 70 -8.69 8.14 23.44
CA PHE A 70 -9.60 7.71 22.39
C PHE A 70 -8.94 6.71 21.45
N SER A 71 -7.67 6.93 21.08
CA SER A 71 -6.88 5.96 20.32
C SER A 71 -6.78 4.64 21.06
N THR A 72 -6.35 4.64 22.32
CA THR A 72 -6.28 3.43 23.16
C THR A 72 -7.63 2.71 23.20
N LYS A 73 -8.74 3.46 23.32
CA LYS A 73 -10.07 2.86 23.31
C LYS A 73 -10.44 2.21 21.97
N ILE A 74 -10.05 2.78 20.84
CA ILE A 74 -10.29 2.18 19.50
C ILE A 74 -9.63 0.80 19.41
N TYR A 75 -8.34 0.70 19.71
CA TYR A 75 -7.61 -0.58 19.70
C TYR A 75 -8.18 -1.58 20.70
N PHE A 76 -8.53 -1.10 21.90
CA PHE A 76 -9.12 -1.95 22.93
C PHE A 76 -10.44 -2.57 22.44
N GLU A 77 -11.32 -1.78 21.84
CA GLU A 77 -12.62 -2.27 21.33
C GLU A 77 -12.46 -3.27 20.18
N LEU A 78 -11.51 -3.04 19.24
CA LEU A 78 -11.20 -3.97 18.16
C LEU A 78 -10.70 -5.32 18.68
N ARG A 79 -9.66 -5.30 19.53
CA ARG A 79 -9.05 -6.51 20.10
C ARG A 79 -10.03 -7.24 21.02
N LYS A 80 -10.84 -6.51 21.79
CA LYS A 80 -11.90 -7.08 22.66
C LYS A 80 -12.94 -7.85 21.85
N GLN A 81 -13.41 -7.29 20.74
CA GLN A 81 -14.37 -7.98 19.88
C GLN A 81 -13.75 -9.24 19.24
N LYS A 82 -12.53 -9.12 18.70
CA LYS A 82 -11.76 -10.25 18.18
C LYS A 82 -11.59 -11.36 19.22
N PHE A 83 -11.34 -11.00 20.48
CA PHE A 83 -11.23 -11.95 21.60
C PHE A 83 -12.55 -12.68 21.87
N PHE A 84 -13.68 -11.97 21.92
CA PHE A 84 -14.98 -12.61 22.13
C PHE A 84 -15.39 -13.54 20.98
N GLU A 85 -15.10 -13.17 19.74
CA GLU A 85 -15.36 -14.04 18.59
C GLU A 85 -14.47 -15.29 18.64
N THR A 86 -13.20 -15.14 19.01
CA THR A 86 -12.27 -16.27 19.23
C THR A 86 -12.76 -17.22 20.34
N LEU A 87 -13.31 -16.66 21.44
CA LEU A 87 -13.94 -17.47 22.50
C LEU A 87 -15.18 -18.22 22.01
N GLN A 88 -16.00 -17.57 21.17
CA GLN A 88 -17.21 -18.14 20.60
C GLN A 88 -16.90 -19.29 19.64
N ASP A 89 -15.80 -19.20 18.89
CA ASP A 89 -15.33 -20.24 17.98
C ASP A 89 -14.67 -21.43 18.72
N GLY A 90 -14.54 -21.34 20.06
CA GLY A 90 -13.95 -22.37 20.90
C GLY A 90 -12.42 -22.40 20.87
N GLU A 91 -11.76 -21.42 20.24
CA GLU A 91 -10.31 -21.33 20.09
C GLU A 91 -9.63 -20.81 21.37
N ARG A 92 -9.84 -21.48 22.51
CA ARG A 92 -9.40 -21.02 23.84
C ARG A 92 -7.89 -20.80 23.96
N CYS A 93 -7.06 -21.62 23.32
CA CYS A 93 -5.61 -21.42 23.31
C CYS A 93 -5.22 -20.11 22.61
N LYS A 94 -5.88 -19.78 21.50
CA LYS A 94 -5.64 -18.53 20.77
C LYS A 94 -6.14 -17.32 21.55
N ALA A 95 -7.32 -17.42 22.17
CA ALA A 95 -7.85 -16.40 23.06
C ALA A 95 -6.92 -16.14 24.27
N LEU A 96 -6.32 -17.18 24.84
CA LEU A 96 -5.32 -17.04 25.90
C LEU A 96 -4.05 -16.33 25.39
N THR A 97 -3.55 -16.70 24.22
CA THR A 97 -2.41 -16.03 23.59
C THR A 97 -2.70 -14.54 23.36
N MET A 98 -3.89 -14.19 22.86
CA MET A 98 -4.32 -12.80 22.71
C MET A 98 -4.37 -12.08 24.06
N LEU A 99 -4.92 -12.70 25.11
CA LEU A 99 -4.97 -12.12 26.45
C LEU A 99 -3.57 -11.77 27.00
N ILE A 100 -2.58 -12.63 26.75
CA ILE A 100 -1.21 -12.43 27.23
C ILE A 100 -0.46 -11.41 26.36
N GLN A 101 -0.57 -11.52 25.03
CA GLN A 101 0.25 -10.74 24.08
C GLN A 101 -0.39 -9.41 23.70
N GLU A 102 -1.70 -9.38 23.46
CA GLU A 102 -2.40 -8.20 22.93
C GLU A 102 -3.04 -7.34 24.04
N PHE A 103 -3.43 -7.94 25.18
CA PHE A 103 -4.09 -7.20 26.27
C PHE A 103 -3.17 -6.72 27.39
N GLY A 104 -1.91 -7.18 27.43
CA GLY A 104 -0.92 -6.73 28.41
C GLY A 104 -0.72 -5.21 28.38
N ASP A 105 -0.71 -4.63 27.19
CA ASP A 105 -0.53 -3.19 26.95
C ASP A 105 -1.69 -2.33 27.50
N PHE A 106 -2.86 -2.94 27.73
CA PHE A 106 -4.05 -2.24 28.24
C PHE A 106 -4.19 -2.27 29.77
N ALA A 107 -3.35 -3.05 30.48
CA ALA A 107 -3.42 -3.18 31.93
C ALA A 107 -3.40 -1.83 32.70
N PRO A 108 -2.66 -0.78 32.27
CA PRO A 108 -2.70 0.53 32.92
C PRO A 108 -4.07 1.23 32.81
N TYR A 109 -4.83 0.95 31.75
CA TYR A 109 -6.08 1.63 31.39
C TYR A 109 -7.31 0.88 31.89
N ASN A 110 -7.23 -0.46 31.99
CA ASN A 110 -8.32 -1.28 32.49
C ASN A 110 -7.79 -2.50 33.27
N ARG A 111 -7.55 -2.29 34.57
CA ARG A 111 -6.99 -3.33 35.45
C ARG A 111 -7.94 -4.52 35.68
N SER A 112 -9.26 -4.32 35.55
CA SER A 112 -10.24 -5.37 35.80
C SER A 112 -10.50 -6.26 34.59
N PHE A 113 -10.28 -5.76 33.37
CA PHE A 113 -10.57 -6.51 32.15
C PHE A 113 -9.75 -7.80 32.05
N SER A 114 -8.45 -7.79 32.33
CA SER A 114 -7.63 -9.01 32.23
C SER A 114 -8.09 -10.10 33.20
N ALA A 115 -8.56 -9.72 34.39
CA ALA A 115 -9.10 -10.66 35.36
C ALA A 115 -10.48 -11.21 34.92
N GLU A 116 -11.35 -10.35 34.38
CA GLU A 116 -12.64 -10.75 33.80
C GLU A 116 -12.44 -11.67 32.59
N ALA A 117 -11.57 -11.31 31.65
CA ALA A 117 -11.23 -12.11 30.47
C ALA A 117 -10.62 -13.47 30.84
N ALA A 118 -9.78 -13.53 31.88
CA ALA A 118 -9.27 -14.78 32.42
C ALA A 118 -10.40 -15.68 32.98
N ALA A 119 -11.41 -15.09 33.61
CA ALA A 119 -12.60 -15.84 34.06
C ALA A 119 -13.47 -16.31 32.88
N LEU A 120 -13.58 -15.53 31.80
CA LEU A 120 -14.33 -15.95 30.61
C LEU A 120 -13.70 -17.17 29.92
N LEU A 121 -12.37 -17.29 29.97
CA LEU A 121 -11.64 -18.44 29.43
C LEU A 121 -11.99 -19.77 30.11
N THR A 122 -12.47 -19.76 31.36
CA THR A 122 -12.82 -20.97 32.12
C THR A 122 -14.28 -21.38 31.99
N LEU A 123 -15.14 -20.53 31.41
CA LEU A 123 -16.56 -20.84 31.22
C LEU A 123 -16.76 -21.67 29.94
N ASP A 124 -17.59 -22.71 29.98
CA ASP A 124 -17.95 -23.49 28.78
C ASP A 124 -18.63 -22.60 27.72
N ASP A 125 -19.53 -21.74 28.16
CA ASP A 125 -20.10 -20.64 27.36
C ASP A 125 -19.93 -19.32 28.12
N PHE A 126 -19.16 -18.40 27.53
CA PHE A 126 -18.83 -17.10 28.11
C PHE A 126 -20.05 -16.19 28.27
N ARG A 127 -21.15 -16.47 27.56
CA ARG A 127 -22.44 -15.74 27.69
C ARG A 127 -23.13 -15.98 29.03
N HIS A 128 -22.73 -17.01 29.78
CA HIS A 128 -23.16 -17.19 31.17
C HIS A 128 -22.59 -16.13 32.12
N HIS A 129 -21.63 -15.31 31.67
CA HIS A 129 -21.14 -14.18 32.45
C HIS A 129 -22.17 -13.05 32.49
N HIS A 130 -22.45 -12.50 33.68
CA HIS A 130 -23.51 -11.51 33.90
C HIS A 130 -23.38 -10.24 33.03
N SER A 131 -22.16 -9.80 32.72
CA SER A 131 -21.89 -8.66 31.82
C SER A 131 -22.15 -8.96 30.34
N LEU A 132 -22.20 -10.24 29.96
CA LEU A 132 -22.24 -10.72 28.57
C LEU A 132 -23.51 -11.53 28.24
N ALA A 133 -24.48 -11.59 29.17
CA ALA A 133 -25.74 -12.28 28.96
C ALA A 133 -26.58 -11.70 27.79
N GLY A 134 -26.31 -10.46 27.36
CA GLY A 134 -26.89 -9.83 26.17
C GLY A 134 -26.10 -10.03 24.87
N HIS A 135 -24.96 -10.72 24.91
CA HIS A 135 -24.05 -10.91 23.77
C HIS A 135 -24.54 -12.05 22.85
N GLY A 136 -25.67 -11.83 22.16
CA GLY A 136 -26.36 -12.86 21.39
C GLY A 136 -25.91 -12.98 19.92
N ASP A 137 -25.99 -11.88 19.16
CA ASP A 137 -25.68 -11.84 17.72
C ASP A 137 -24.32 -11.19 17.45
N VAL A 138 -23.42 -11.91 16.76
CA VAL A 138 -22.09 -11.42 16.36
C VAL A 138 -22.22 -10.14 15.52
N ASN A 139 -23.22 -10.06 14.64
CA ASN A 139 -23.41 -8.89 13.80
C ASN A 139 -23.92 -7.68 14.61
N GLU A 140 -24.75 -7.91 15.63
CA GLU A 140 -25.15 -6.86 16.57
C GLU A 140 -23.99 -6.40 17.44
N ALA A 141 -23.15 -7.32 17.93
CA ALA A 141 -21.94 -7.01 18.69
C ALA A 141 -20.97 -6.16 17.85
N ARG A 142 -20.68 -6.58 16.60
CA ARG A 142 -19.86 -5.80 15.65
C ARG A 142 -20.45 -4.41 15.38
N ARG A 143 -21.77 -4.28 15.23
CA ARG A 143 -22.44 -2.97 15.07
C ARG A 143 -22.32 -2.10 16.30
N SER A 144 -22.48 -2.66 17.50
CA SER A 144 -22.33 -1.94 18.76
C SER A 144 -20.90 -1.43 18.93
N VAL A 145 -19.91 -2.31 18.74
CA VAL A 145 -18.48 -1.97 18.78
C VAL A 145 -18.15 -0.88 17.76
N MET A 146 -18.66 -0.99 16.53
CA MET A 146 -18.43 0.03 15.52
C MET A 146 -19.04 1.39 15.91
N ASN A 147 -20.22 1.42 16.52
CA ASN A 147 -20.80 2.66 17.03
C ASN A 147 -19.96 3.28 18.16
N ASP A 148 -19.38 2.46 19.03
CA ASP A 148 -18.46 2.92 20.07
C ASP A 148 -17.16 3.49 19.49
N ILE A 149 -16.58 2.79 18.52
CA ILE A 149 -15.39 3.24 17.81
C ILE A 149 -15.68 4.53 17.05
N ARG A 150 -16.82 4.65 16.37
CA ARG A 150 -17.23 5.86 15.64
C ARG A 150 -17.29 7.08 16.57
N ARG A 151 -17.83 6.90 17.80
CA ARG A 151 -17.81 7.96 18.82
C ARG A 151 -16.39 8.35 19.23
N CYS A 152 -15.49 7.37 19.37
CA CYS A 152 -14.09 7.63 19.68
C CYS A 152 -13.38 8.36 18.53
N LEU A 153 -13.60 7.96 17.27
CA LEU A 153 -13.04 8.61 16.09
C LEU A 153 -13.43 10.09 16.03
N HIS A 154 -14.71 10.42 16.24
CA HIS A 154 -15.19 11.81 16.21
C HIS A 154 -14.67 12.66 17.37
N ALA A 155 -14.42 12.06 18.53
CA ALA A 155 -13.90 12.76 19.71
C ALA A 155 -12.36 12.86 19.72
N ASN A 156 -11.68 12.08 18.89
CA ASN A 156 -10.22 11.97 18.89
C ASN A 156 -9.58 13.15 18.13
N PRO A 157 -8.71 13.95 18.77
CA PRO A 157 -8.03 15.08 18.13
C PRO A 157 -7.22 14.70 16.88
N VAL A 158 -6.66 13.49 16.83
CA VAL A 158 -5.82 13.01 15.71
C VAL A 158 -6.61 12.88 14.40
N PHE A 159 -7.91 12.58 14.52
CA PHE A 159 -8.83 12.42 13.40
C PHE A 159 -9.56 13.72 13.04
N GLN A 160 -9.32 14.81 13.78
CA GLN A 160 -9.98 16.08 13.53
C GLN A 160 -9.68 16.57 12.11
N GLY A 161 -10.74 16.81 11.35
CA GLY A 161 -10.65 17.23 9.96
C GLY A 161 -10.36 16.11 8.97
N LYS A 162 -10.01 14.88 9.39
CA LYS A 162 -9.67 13.74 8.50
C LYS A 162 -10.83 12.82 8.17
N LEU A 163 -11.91 12.87 8.96
CA LEU A 163 -13.08 11.99 8.84
C LEU A 163 -14.08 12.39 7.74
N GLN A 164 -13.94 13.60 7.21
CA GLN A 164 -14.79 14.11 6.14
C GLN A 164 -13.97 14.21 4.86
N PRO A 165 -14.51 13.76 3.71
CA PRO A 165 -13.83 13.91 2.45
C PRO A 165 -13.59 15.40 2.16
N PRO A 166 -12.43 15.79 1.62
CA PRO A 166 -12.20 17.14 1.14
C PRO A 166 -13.26 17.55 0.11
N ASN A 167 -13.65 18.83 0.12
CA ASN A 167 -14.61 19.36 -0.84
C ASN A 167 -13.92 19.55 -2.20
N ILE A 168 -14.03 18.56 -3.08
CA ILE A 168 -13.45 18.59 -4.43
C ILE A 168 -14.48 19.09 -5.45
N LYS A 169 -14.10 20.12 -6.22
CA LYS A 169 -14.93 20.67 -7.32
C LYS A 169 -14.75 19.93 -8.64
N TYR A 170 -13.63 19.23 -8.83
CA TYR A 170 -13.25 18.59 -10.07
C TYR A 170 -12.63 17.23 -9.81
N THR A 171 -12.81 16.29 -10.74
CA THR A 171 -12.05 15.04 -10.77
C THR A 171 -10.64 15.29 -11.32
N LEU A 172 -9.70 14.40 -11.01
CA LEU A 172 -8.33 14.49 -11.53
C LEU A 172 -8.31 14.53 -13.07
N GLN A 173 -9.12 13.69 -13.72
CA GLN A 173 -9.26 13.65 -15.17
C GLN A 173 -9.75 15.00 -15.75
N HIS A 174 -10.76 15.61 -15.12
CA HIS A 174 -11.27 16.91 -15.55
C HIS A 174 -10.24 18.03 -15.33
N ALA A 175 -9.50 17.99 -14.22
CA ALA A 175 -8.43 18.94 -13.94
C ALA A 175 -7.30 18.86 -14.99
N ILE A 176 -6.89 17.64 -15.39
CA ILE A 176 -5.92 17.41 -16.46
C ILE A 176 -6.46 17.90 -17.81
N MET A 177 -7.72 17.60 -18.14
CA MET A 177 -8.35 18.06 -19.39
C MET A 177 -8.36 19.60 -19.50
N LEU A 178 -8.67 20.30 -18.42
CA LEU A 178 -8.65 21.77 -18.38
C LEU A 178 -7.23 22.32 -18.57
N ALA A 179 -6.22 21.71 -17.94
CA ALA A 179 -4.82 22.10 -18.11
C ALA A 179 -4.35 21.93 -19.56
N ASN A 180 -4.75 20.84 -20.21
CA ASN A 180 -4.41 20.56 -21.61
C ASN A 180 -5.14 21.51 -22.57
N SER A 181 -6.39 21.88 -22.27
CA SER A 181 -7.19 22.81 -23.08
C SER A 181 -6.66 24.25 -23.03
N GLY A 182 -6.03 24.65 -21.93
CA GLY A 182 -5.33 25.94 -21.80
C GLY A 182 -4.12 26.08 -22.73
N ASN A 183 -3.60 24.98 -23.28
CA ASN A 183 -2.45 24.96 -24.19
C ASN A 183 -2.85 25.24 -25.66
N ASN A 184 -4.11 24.96 -26.03
CA ASN A 184 -4.59 25.12 -27.42
C ASN A 184 -4.74 26.58 -27.87
N ASN A 185 -4.65 27.56 -26.96
CA ASN A 185 -4.66 28.98 -27.30
C ASN A 185 -3.28 29.56 -27.63
N GLN A 186 -2.21 28.75 -27.61
CA GLN A 186 -0.87 29.16 -28.12
C GLN A 186 -0.35 28.30 -29.28
N GLN A 187 -1.08 27.26 -29.70
CA GLN A 187 -0.77 26.49 -30.91
C GLN A 187 -2.03 26.29 -31.76
N GLN A 188 -2.56 27.37 -32.34
CA GLN A 188 -3.33 27.25 -33.58
C GLN A 188 -2.39 27.48 -34.76
N ASN A 189 -1.77 26.39 -35.22
CA ASN A 189 -1.40 26.12 -36.61
C ASN A 189 -0.83 24.70 -36.70
N GLY A 190 -1.67 23.71 -37.03
CA GLY A 190 -1.17 22.37 -37.38
C GLY A 190 -2.14 21.21 -37.11
N VAL A 191 -2.92 20.88 -38.14
CA VAL A 191 -3.48 19.56 -38.53
C VAL A 191 -3.73 18.48 -37.44
N GLY A 192 -5.03 18.24 -37.25
CA GLY A 192 -5.73 16.95 -37.07
C GLY A 192 -4.96 15.69 -36.69
N GLY A 193 -5.35 15.12 -35.54
CA GLY A 193 -5.11 13.72 -35.19
C GLY A 193 -6.16 13.24 -34.19
N ASN A 194 -7.21 12.57 -34.67
CA ASN A 194 -8.09 11.77 -33.83
C ASN A 194 -7.31 10.54 -33.34
N GLY A 195 -6.63 10.66 -32.20
CA GLY A 195 -6.11 9.54 -31.45
C GLY A 195 -7.11 9.14 -30.40
N CYS A 196 -7.68 7.92 -30.52
CA CYS A 196 -8.26 7.24 -29.37
C CYS A 196 -7.25 7.28 -28.21
N PRO A 197 -7.66 7.52 -26.96
CA PRO A 197 -6.73 7.45 -25.85
C PRO A 197 -6.19 6.02 -25.80
N ALA A 198 -4.88 5.88 -26.03
CA ALA A 198 -4.20 4.62 -25.77
C ALA A 198 -4.45 4.23 -24.31
N PRO A 199 -4.59 2.94 -24.00
CA PRO A 199 -4.70 2.50 -22.61
C PRO A 199 -3.51 3.07 -21.81
N PRO A 200 -3.71 3.42 -20.53
CA PRO A 200 -2.66 4.03 -19.73
C PRO A 200 -1.41 3.14 -19.73
N CYS A 201 -0.34 3.62 -20.37
CA CYS A 201 0.96 2.98 -20.33
C CYS A 201 1.54 3.23 -18.93
N PHE A 202 1.57 2.20 -18.08
CA PHE A 202 2.23 2.30 -16.77
C PHE A 202 3.73 2.57 -16.96
N TYR A 203 4.25 3.57 -16.25
CA TYR A 203 5.66 3.95 -16.26
C TYR A 203 6.48 2.98 -15.42
N PHE A 204 7.53 2.39 -16.01
CA PHE A 204 8.51 1.60 -15.30
C PHE A 204 9.56 2.54 -14.70
N ASN A 205 9.44 2.80 -13.39
CA ASN A 205 10.44 3.53 -12.62
C ASN A 205 11.73 2.70 -12.48
N MET A 206 12.66 2.94 -13.42
CA MET A 206 13.96 2.26 -13.47
C MET A 206 14.80 2.50 -12.19
N ARG A 207 14.73 3.70 -11.61
CA ARG A 207 15.51 4.03 -10.39
C ARG A 207 15.01 3.23 -9.19
N TYR A 208 13.69 3.16 -9.00
CA TYR A 208 13.10 2.35 -7.92
C TYR A 208 13.51 0.88 -8.04
N PHE A 209 13.45 0.34 -9.26
CA PHE A 209 13.87 -1.04 -9.49
C PHE A 209 15.38 -1.27 -9.23
N GLU A 210 16.24 -0.33 -9.64
CA GLU A 210 17.67 -0.36 -9.32
C GLU A 210 17.92 -0.36 -7.81
N ASP A 211 17.20 0.47 -7.06
CA ASP A 211 17.30 0.53 -5.59
C ASP A 211 16.93 -0.81 -4.94
N LEU A 212 15.86 -1.48 -5.41
CA LEU A 212 15.48 -2.81 -4.91
C LEU A 212 16.60 -3.83 -5.14
N VAL A 213 17.15 -3.88 -6.35
CA VAL A 213 18.22 -4.82 -6.72
C VAL A 213 19.51 -4.55 -5.94
N HIS A 214 19.89 -3.28 -5.78
CA HIS A 214 21.08 -2.91 -5.01
C HIS A 214 20.94 -3.21 -3.52
N ASN A 215 19.73 -3.11 -2.97
CA ASN A 215 19.44 -3.45 -1.58
C ASN A 215 19.26 -4.96 -1.34
N GLY A 216 19.25 -5.78 -2.40
CA GLY A 216 19.04 -7.23 -2.30
C GLY A 216 17.57 -7.62 -2.07
N ALA A 217 16.63 -6.70 -2.28
CA ALA A 217 15.20 -6.94 -2.17
C ALA A 217 14.67 -7.64 -3.45
N PHE A 218 15.24 -8.80 -3.78
CA PHE A 218 14.98 -9.48 -5.05
C PHE A 218 13.52 -9.92 -5.22
N ASP A 219 12.84 -10.31 -4.13
CA ASP A 219 11.42 -10.69 -4.18
C ASP A 219 10.52 -9.51 -4.55
N GLN A 220 10.79 -8.33 -3.96
CA GLN A 220 10.07 -7.09 -4.32
C GLN A 220 10.43 -6.62 -5.73
N ALA A 221 11.68 -6.81 -6.16
CA ALA A 221 12.11 -6.49 -7.51
C ALA A 221 11.38 -7.37 -8.54
N GLU A 222 11.22 -8.66 -8.25
CA GLU A 222 10.48 -9.60 -9.09
C GLU A 222 8.99 -9.23 -9.17
N GLU A 223 8.33 -9.00 -8.03
CA GLU A 223 6.94 -8.54 -7.95
C GLU A 223 6.71 -7.23 -8.72
N TYR A 224 7.67 -6.31 -8.67
CA TYR A 224 7.59 -5.07 -9.43
C TYR A 224 7.65 -5.32 -10.95
N VAL A 225 8.45 -6.29 -11.41
CA VAL A 225 8.57 -6.64 -12.84
C VAL A 225 7.32 -7.39 -13.34
N ASP A 226 6.66 -8.18 -12.50
CA ASP A 226 5.41 -8.88 -12.81
C ASP A 226 4.30 -7.89 -13.26
N GLY A 227 4.33 -6.65 -12.77
CA GLY A 227 3.42 -5.59 -13.22
C GLY A 227 3.60 -5.15 -14.68
N PHE A 228 4.68 -5.57 -15.35
CA PHE A 228 5.04 -5.13 -16.69
C PHE A 228 5.25 -6.27 -17.69
N THR A 229 5.68 -7.45 -17.23
CA THR A 229 5.96 -8.60 -18.10
C THR A 229 5.93 -9.93 -17.34
N ASP A 230 5.59 -11.03 -18.01
CA ASP A 230 5.65 -12.38 -17.43
C ASP A 230 7.00 -13.09 -17.69
N VAL A 231 7.38 -14.04 -16.82
CA VAL A 231 8.62 -14.86 -16.91
C VAL A 231 8.84 -15.47 -18.30
N HIS A 232 7.75 -15.86 -18.97
CA HIS A 232 7.78 -16.55 -20.26
C HIS A 232 7.28 -15.70 -21.43
N GLU A 233 7.06 -14.40 -21.23
CA GLU A 233 6.53 -13.53 -22.30
C GLU A 233 7.49 -13.44 -23.49
N ASN A 234 8.78 -13.25 -23.23
CA ASN A 234 9.83 -13.28 -24.24
C ASN A 234 11.20 -13.59 -23.63
N SER A 235 12.21 -13.78 -24.49
CA SER A 235 13.57 -14.16 -24.06
C SER A 235 14.25 -13.12 -23.16
N PHE A 236 13.93 -11.83 -23.31
CA PHE A 236 14.47 -10.79 -22.45
C PHE A 236 13.78 -10.80 -21.09
N SER A 237 12.46 -10.99 -21.05
CA SER A 237 11.72 -11.20 -19.79
C SER A 237 12.30 -12.38 -19.03
N THR A 238 12.40 -13.55 -19.67
CA THR A 238 13.04 -14.74 -19.07
C THR A 238 14.42 -14.42 -18.50
N LYS A 239 15.22 -13.63 -19.21
CA LYS A 239 16.56 -13.26 -18.74
C LYS A 239 16.57 -12.29 -17.57
N ILE A 240 15.61 -11.36 -17.47
CA ILE A 240 15.45 -10.47 -16.32
C ILE A 240 15.20 -11.30 -15.04
N TYR A 241 14.19 -12.16 -15.05
CA TYR A 241 13.88 -13.04 -13.90
C TYR A 241 15.05 -13.97 -13.56
N TYR A 242 15.72 -14.48 -14.58
CA TYR A 242 16.89 -15.33 -14.39
C TYR A 242 18.02 -14.61 -13.65
N GLU A 243 18.39 -13.38 -14.04
CA GLU A 243 19.48 -12.64 -13.37
C GLU A 243 19.10 -12.25 -11.93
N LEU A 244 17.84 -11.90 -11.67
CA LEU A 244 17.33 -11.64 -10.32
C LEU A 244 17.46 -12.88 -9.42
N ARG A 245 16.88 -14.01 -9.83
CA ARG A 245 16.91 -15.26 -9.07
C ARG A 245 18.33 -15.82 -8.95
N ARG A 246 19.17 -15.64 -9.99
CA ARG A 246 20.60 -16.01 -9.95
C ARG A 246 21.34 -15.23 -8.88
N GLN A 247 21.17 -13.91 -8.82
CA GLN A 247 21.86 -13.09 -7.83
C GLN A 247 21.38 -13.45 -6.41
N LYS A 248 20.07 -13.60 -6.20
CA LYS A 248 19.48 -14.10 -4.94
C LYS A 248 20.07 -15.44 -4.50
N PHE A 249 20.17 -16.41 -5.43
CA PHE A 249 20.75 -17.72 -5.18
C PHE A 249 22.23 -17.63 -4.74
N LEU A 250 23.03 -16.78 -5.38
CA LEU A 250 24.44 -16.61 -5.03
C LEU A 250 24.62 -16.01 -3.63
N GLU A 251 23.75 -15.08 -3.23
CA GLU A 251 23.80 -14.47 -1.90
C GLU A 251 23.41 -15.45 -0.80
N ILE A 252 22.38 -16.27 -1.01
CA ILE A 252 22.00 -17.35 -0.07
C ILE A 252 23.13 -18.37 0.10
N LEU A 253 23.89 -18.67 -0.96
CA LEU A 253 25.07 -19.51 -0.87
C LEU A 253 26.18 -18.87 -0.02
N GLU A 254 26.38 -17.56 -0.15
CA GLU A 254 27.37 -16.82 0.65
C GLU A 254 26.99 -16.74 2.14
N GLU A 255 25.69 -16.65 2.44
CA GLU A 255 25.14 -16.72 3.80
C GLU A 255 25.24 -18.13 4.42
N GLY A 256 25.57 -19.15 3.62
CA GLY A 256 25.72 -20.53 4.06
C GLY A 256 24.39 -21.29 4.17
N GLU A 257 23.29 -20.74 3.66
CA GLU A 257 21.96 -21.32 3.75
C GLU A 257 21.68 -22.34 2.63
N ARG A 258 22.51 -23.40 2.58
CA ARG A 258 22.49 -24.41 1.50
C ARG A 258 21.11 -25.07 1.27
N CYS A 259 20.30 -25.24 2.31
CA CYS A 259 18.94 -25.77 2.18
C CYS A 259 18.01 -24.85 1.38
N LYS A 260 18.08 -23.53 1.60
CA LYS A 260 17.29 -22.55 0.84
C LYS A 260 17.78 -22.47 -0.60
N ALA A 261 19.10 -22.48 -0.81
CA ALA A 261 19.68 -22.51 -2.15
C ALA A 261 19.26 -23.76 -2.95
N LEU A 262 19.24 -24.94 -2.31
CA LEU A 262 18.75 -26.17 -2.93
C LEU A 262 17.26 -26.08 -3.28
N ALA A 263 16.43 -25.54 -2.38
CA ALA A 263 15.01 -25.35 -2.64
C ALA A 263 14.77 -24.43 -3.85
N MET A 264 15.47 -23.29 -3.93
CA MET A 264 15.43 -22.41 -5.09
C MET A 264 15.82 -23.15 -6.38
N LEU A 265 16.91 -23.92 -6.35
CA LEU A 265 17.36 -24.68 -7.52
C LEU A 265 16.31 -25.70 -7.98
N MET A 266 15.63 -26.37 -7.05
CA MET A 266 14.65 -27.41 -7.36
C MET A 266 13.30 -26.85 -7.83
N HIS A 267 12.89 -25.68 -7.31
CA HIS A 267 11.55 -25.13 -7.53
C HIS A 267 11.54 -23.92 -8.47
N GLU A 268 12.44 -22.96 -8.26
CA GLU A 268 12.42 -21.66 -8.96
C GLU A 268 13.26 -21.65 -10.25
N PHE A 269 14.30 -22.50 -10.33
CA PHE A 269 15.13 -22.61 -11.54
C PHE A 269 14.62 -23.59 -12.58
N ARG A 270 13.60 -24.39 -12.23
CA ARG A 270 13.01 -25.38 -13.12
C ARG A 270 12.49 -24.74 -14.41
N ASP A 271 11.95 -23.53 -14.30
CA ASP A 271 11.33 -22.78 -15.40
C ASP A 271 12.36 -22.27 -16.42
N PHE A 272 13.65 -22.19 -16.05
CA PHE A 272 14.75 -21.74 -16.92
C PHE A 272 15.54 -22.89 -17.56
N ALA A 273 15.20 -24.14 -17.26
CA ALA A 273 15.84 -25.33 -17.83
C ALA A 273 15.93 -25.37 -19.38
N PRO A 274 14.97 -24.82 -20.15
CA PRO A 274 15.09 -24.74 -21.61
C PRO A 274 16.16 -23.76 -22.10
N TYR A 275 16.50 -22.75 -21.31
CA TYR A 275 17.36 -21.63 -21.71
C TYR A 275 18.79 -21.76 -21.18
N ASN A 276 19.02 -22.57 -20.14
CA ASN A 276 20.39 -22.79 -19.64
C ASN A 276 20.60 -24.17 -18.97
N ARG A 277 20.71 -25.23 -19.77
CA ARG A 277 20.98 -26.60 -19.30
C ARG A 277 22.32 -26.74 -18.56
N SER A 278 23.26 -25.81 -18.79
CA SER A 278 24.57 -25.81 -18.13
C SER A 278 24.51 -25.30 -16.69
N LEU A 279 23.49 -24.50 -16.33
CA LEU A 279 23.45 -23.82 -15.05
C LEU A 279 22.96 -24.69 -13.91
N CYS A 280 21.97 -25.57 -14.12
CA CYS A 280 21.61 -26.53 -13.08
C CYS A 280 22.81 -27.42 -12.72
N GLY A 281 23.66 -27.73 -13.70
CA GLY A 281 24.93 -28.42 -13.48
C GLY A 281 25.95 -27.59 -12.69
N GLN A 282 26.12 -26.31 -13.03
CA GLN A 282 27.02 -25.40 -12.33
C GLN A 282 26.52 -25.07 -10.91
N ALA A 283 25.24 -24.79 -10.72
CA ALA A 283 24.61 -24.53 -9.43
C ALA A 283 24.61 -25.77 -8.53
N ALA A 284 24.35 -26.96 -9.09
CA ALA A 284 24.54 -28.21 -8.36
C ALA A 284 26.00 -28.42 -7.94
N ALA A 285 26.96 -28.07 -8.80
CA ALA A 285 28.38 -28.10 -8.44
C ALA A 285 28.73 -27.09 -7.34
N LEU A 286 28.12 -25.89 -7.33
CA LEU A 286 28.33 -24.88 -6.29
C LEU A 286 27.81 -25.31 -4.93
N LEU A 287 26.74 -26.10 -4.87
CA LEU A 287 26.26 -26.69 -3.62
C LEU A 287 27.27 -27.69 -2.99
N THR A 288 28.18 -28.24 -3.80
CA THR A 288 29.20 -29.20 -3.35
C THR A 288 30.52 -28.54 -2.93
N VAL A 289 30.65 -27.22 -3.08
CA VAL A 289 31.87 -26.49 -2.69
C VAL A 289 31.85 -26.22 -1.19
N ASP A 290 32.90 -26.67 -0.50
CA ASP A 290 33.06 -26.50 0.96
C ASP A 290 33.21 -25.03 1.36
N ASP A 291 33.91 -24.22 0.53
CA ASP A 291 34.11 -22.78 0.74
C ASP A 291 33.80 -21.97 -0.55
N PHE A 292 32.59 -21.44 -0.63
CA PHE A 292 32.10 -20.67 -1.78
C PHE A 292 32.91 -19.39 -2.05
N ARG A 293 33.59 -18.82 -1.04
CA ARG A 293 34.42 -17.63 -1.21
C ARG A 293 35.62 -17.88 -2.14
N THR A 294 36.12 -19.11 -2.17
CA THR A 294 37.18 -19.51 -3.12
C THR A 294 36.71 -19.50 -4.58
N TYR A 295 35.40 -19.66 -4.83
CA TYR A 295 34.78 -19.57 -6.14
C TYR A 295 34.49 -18.13 -6.55
N GLN A 296 34.03 -17.26 -5.64
CA GLN A 296 33.84 -15.83 -5.90
C GLN A 296 35.12 -15.14 -6.39
N ILE A 297 36.27 -15.49 -5.81
CA ILE A 297 37.60 -15.04 -6.25
C ILE A 297 37.87 -15.40 -7.73
N ARG A 298 37.30 -16.51 -8.24
CA ARG A 298 37.40 -16.90 -9.66
C ARG A 298 36.42 -16.17 -10.58
N THR A 299 35.29 -15.68 -10.06
CA THR A 299 34.30 -14.91 -10.84
C THR A 299 34.65 -13.44 -11.00
N GLY A 300 35.61 -12.92 -10.23
CA GLY A 300 36.17 -11.57 -10.41
C GLY A 300 35.37 -10.42 -9.78
N HIS A 301 34.37 -10.71 -8.94
CA HIS A 301 33.58 -9.69 -8.24
C HIS A 301 33.95 -9.71 -6.76
N GLY A 302 34.51 -8.61 -6.25
CA GLY A 302 35.20 -8.59 -4.95
C GLY A 302 34.29 -8.40 -3.73
N ASP A 303 33.03 -8.02 -3.93
CA ASP A 303 32.01 -7.80 -2.88
C ASP A 303 30.59 -7.96 -3.47
N ILE A 304 29.61 -8.33 -2.63
CA ILE A 304 28.19 -8.50 -2.96
C ILE A 304 27.64 -7.27 -3.69
N ASN A 305 28.00 -6.06 -3.24
CA ASN A 305 27.56 -4.81 -3.85
C ASN A 305 28.05 -4.63 -5.29
N GLU A 306 29.22 -5.19 -5.62
CA GLU A 306 29.72 -5.21 -7.00
C GLU A 306 28.94 -6.24 -7.82
N ALA A 307 28.69 -7.43 -7.29
CA ALA A 307 27.87 -8.46 -7.95
C ALA A 307 26.44 -7.95 -8.27
N ARG A 308 25.77 -7.29 -7.32
CA ARG A 308 24.46 -6.65 -7.52
C ARG A 308 24.48 -5.60 -8.61
N ARG A 309 25.53 -4.78 -8.70
CA ARG A 309 25.70 -3.79 -9.78
C ARG A 309 25.82 -4.43 -11.15
N TRP A 310 26.64 -5.48 -11.28
CA TRP A 310 26.79 -6.21 -12.54
C TRP A 310 25.50 -6.91 -12.97
N ALA A 311 24.79 -7.55 -12.04
CA ALA A 311 23.48 -8.13 -12.31
C ALA A 311 22.51 -7.06 -12.82
N MET A 312 22.48 -5.89 -12.16
CA MET A 312 21.63 -4.77 -12.55
C MET A 312 21.97 -4.21 -13.93
N ASP A 313 23.24 -4.13 -14.32
CA ASP A 313 23.66 -3.69 -15.65
C ASP A 313 23.21 -4.66 -16.76
N GLU A 314 23.23 -5.97 -16.49
CA GLU A 314 22.70 -6.98 -17.42
C GLU A 314 21.17 -6.89 -17.53
N ILE A 315 20.46 -6.77 -16.39
CA ILE A 315 19.01 -6.61 -16.35
C ILE A 315 18.59 -5.33 -17.07
N ARG A 316 19.29 -4.21 -16.84
CA ARG A 316 19.08 -2.93 -17.51
C ARG A 316 19.15 -3.08 -19.02
N ARG A 317 20.16 -3.77 -19.53
CA ARG A 317 20.29 -4.05 -20.97
C ARG A 317 19.10 -4.85 -21.49
N CYS A 318 18.64 -5.85 -20.74
CA CYS A 318 17.46 -6.63 -21.11
C CYS A 318 16.18 -5.77 -21.14
N ILE A 319 15.95 -4.91 -20.15
CA ILE A 319 14.78 -4.02 -20.08
C ILE A 319 14.70 -3.08 -21.30
N HIS A 320 15.83 -2.47 -21.70
CA HIS A 320 15.85 -1.50 -22.80
C HIS A 320 15.53 -2.09 -24.18
N VAL A 321 15.80 -3.38 -24.38
CA VAL A 321 15.55 -4.07 -25.65
C VAL A 321 14.27 -4.93 -25.61
N ASN A 322 13.61 -5.01 -24.45
CA ASN A 322 12.44 -5.84 -24.25
C ASN A 322 11.17 -5.13 -24.75
N PRO A 323 10.44 -5.72 -25.73
CA PRO A 323 9.21 -5.14 -26.26
C PRO A 323 8.14 -4.82 -25.21
N ALA A 324 8.09 -5.56 -24.10
CA ALA A 324 7.13 -5.35 -23.02
C ALA A 324 7.27 -3.98 -22.33
N PHE A 325 8.44 -3.33 -22.46
CA PHE A 325 8.76 -2.04 -21.85
C PHE A 325 8.72 -0.87 -22.84
N ASN A 326 8.37 -1.10 -24.11
CA ASN A 326 8.31 -0.05 -25.12
C ASN A 326 7.32 1.05 -24.72
N GLY A 327 7.81 2.30 -24.67
CA GLY A 327 7.01 3.46 -24.28
C GLY A 327 6.70 3.55 -22.78
N LYS A 328 7.31 2.70 -21.95
CA LYS A 328 7.12 2.68 -20.48
C LYS A 328 8.33 3.20 -19.69
N LEU A 329 9.51 3.34 -20.33
CA LEU A 329 10.76 3.73 -19.65
C LEU A 329 10.94 5.24 -19.48
N GLU A 330 10.19 6.04 -20.23
CA GLU A 330 10.18 7.49 -20.10
C GLU A 330 9.00 7.91 -19.24
N PRO A 331 9.21 8.71 -18.18
CA PRO A 331 8.10 9.22 -17.40
C PRO A 331 7.25 10.11 -18.31
N PRO A 332 5.93 9.90 -18.38
CA PRO A 332 5.07 10.79 -19.14
C PRO A 332 5.18 12.22 -18.59
N ASP A 333 5.15 13.23 -19.47
CA ASP A 333 5.22 14.67 -19.10
C ASP A 333 3.94 15.13 -18.38
N ILE A 334 3.79 14.65 -17.15
CA ILE A 334 2.64 14.87 -16.29
C ILE A 334 2.93 16.00 -15.31
N ILE A 335 4.19 16.24 -14.94
CA ILE A 335 4.58 17.23 -13.90
C ILE A 335 4.10 18.63 -14.30
N SER A 336 4.34 19.02 -15.53
CA SER A 336 3.92 20.30 -16.09
C SER A 336 2.39 20.43 -16.12
N SER A 337 1.68 19.33 -16.33
CA SER A 337 0.23 19.28 -16.51
C SER A 337 -0.53 19.21 -15.18
N LEU A 338 -0.03 18.43 -14.20
CA LEU A 338 -0.59 18.35 -12.85
C LEU A 338 -0.35 19.64 -12.06
N GLN A 339 0.87 20.21 -12.09
CA GLN A 339 1.15 21.48 -11.42
C GLN A 339 0.28 22.61 -11.98
N ARG A 340 0.08 22.65 -13.32
CA ARG A 340 -0.82 23.63 -13.96
C ARG A 340 -2.30 23.36 -13.69
N ALA A 341 -2.76 22.11 -13.78
CA ALA A 341 -4.12 21.71 -13.43
C ALA A 341 -4.46 22.13 -12.00
N PHE A 342 -3.52 21.90 -11.08
CA PHE A 342 -3.64 22.26 -9.69
C PHE A 342 -3.66 23.78 -9.46
N MET A 343 -2.79 24.54 -10.14
CA MET A 343 -2.80 26.00 -10.12
C MET A 343 -4.09 26.61 -10.68
N LEU A 344 -4.66 26.04 -11.75
CA LEU A 344 -5.89 26.49 -12.39
C LEU A 344 -7.14 26.19 -11.57
N ALA A 345 -7.20 25.02 -10.93
CA ALA A 345 -8.27 24.68 -10.00
C ALA A 345 -8.31 25.66 -8.79
N ASN A 346 -7.13 26.11 -8.33
CA ASN A 346 -7.01 27.01 -7.19
C ASN A 346 -7.19 28.50 -7.51
N SER A 347 -6.79 28.98 -8.69
CA SER A 347 -6.94 30.39 -9.07
C SER A 347 -8.41 30.81 -9.25
N ARG A 348 -9.30 29.87 -9.61
CA ARG A 348 -10.76 30.11 -9.61
C ARG A 348 -11.39 30.15 -8.21
N ASN A 349 -10.72 29.65 -7.17
CA ASN A 349 -11.21 29.78 -5.79
C ASN A 349 -11.08 31.21 -5.25
N GLN A 350 -10.15 32.02 -5.77
CA GLN A 350 -10.03 33.44 -5.40
C GLN A 350 -11.10 34.29 -6.11
N GLN A 351 -11.34 34.05 -7.41
CA GLN A 351 -12.30 34.83 -8.19
C GLN A 351 -13.77 34.58 -7.80
N GLN A 352 -14.14 33.40 -7.27
CA GLN A 352 -15.52 33.17 -6.80
C GLN A 352 -15.80 33.76 -5.41
N ASN A 353 -14.78 34.05 -4.60
CA ASN A 353 -14.94 34.70 -3.31
C ASN A 353 -14.94 36.23 -3.38
N GLU A 354 -14.50 36.82 -4.50
CA GLU A 354 -14.51 38.28 -4.72
C GLU A 354 -15.76 38.80 -5.43
N VAL A 355 -16.55 37.94 -6.08
CA VAL A 355 -17.76 38.34 -6.84
C VAL A 355 -19.04 38.33 -5.97
N GLY A 356 -18.92 38.09 -4.66
CA GLY A 356 -20.04 38.08 -3.70
C GLY A 356 -20.21 39.36 -2.87
N GLY A 357 -19.45 40.43 -3.15
CA GLY A 357 -19.48 41.69 -2.39
C GLY A 357 -20.19 42.82 -3.15
N ASP A 358 -21.41 43.14 -2.70
CA ASP A 358 -22.12 44.41 -2.82
C ASP A 358 -22.23 45.08 -4.20
N ASP A 359 -23.24 44.66 -4.98
CA ASP A 359 -23.99 45.57 -5.85
C ASP A 359 -25.43 45.70 -5.31
N HIS A 360 -25.59 46.54 -4.30
CA HIS A 360 -26.91 47.03 -3.90
C HIS A 360 -27.28 48.22 -4.81
N PRO A 361 -28.35 48.15 -5.63
CA PRO A 361 -28.83 49.33 -6.32
C PRO A 361 -29.52 50.25 -5.31
N ALA A 362 -29.09 51.51 -5.29
CA ALA A 362 -29.69 52.57 -4.49
C ALA A 362 -31.22 52.65 -4.71
N PRO A 363 -32.02 52.91 -3.66
CA PRO A 363 -33.46 53.03 -3.81
C PRO A 363 -33.79 54.35 -4.54
N PRO A 364 -34.87 54.38 -5.36
CA PRO A 364 -35.27 55.59 -6.03
C PRO A 364 -35.81 56.60 -5.02
N ASN A 365 -35.32 57.83 -5.12
CA ASN A 365 -35.83 58.99 -4.39
C ASN A 365 -37.33 59.17 -4.61
N ASN A 366 -38.08 59.23 -3.52
CA ASN A 366 -39.26 60.06 -3.41
C ASN A 366 -39.46 60.52 -1.96
#